data_AF-A0A0J8YVY4-F1
#
_entry.id   AF-A0A0J8YVY4-F1
#
_cell.length_a   1.000
_cell.length_b   1.000
_cell.length_c   1.000
_cell.angle_alpha   90.00
_cell.angle_beta   90.00
_cell.angle_gamma   90.00
#
_symmetry.space_group_name_H-M   'P 1'
#
loop_
_entity.id
_entity.type
_entity.pdbx_description
1 polymer ?
#
loop_
_entity_poly.entity_id
_entity_poly.type
_entity_poly.pdbx_seq_one_letter_code
_entity_poly.pdbx_strand_id
1 'polypeptide(L)'
;MKQMLMTLALATTLVAGYASAAEKTAQQQKMTVCNQQASSQSLKGDSRKSFMSNCLKKDSKASGLTAQQQKMKTCNATAKDKKLAGTERKSFMSSCLKKS
;
A
#
# COMPACT_ATOMS: atom_id res chain seq x y z
N MET A 1 -39.80 37.72 21.95
CA MET A 1 -40.75 37.31 23.01
C MET A 1 -41.11 35.86 22.76
N LYS A 2 -41.06 34.90 23.66
CA LYS A 2 -40.71 34.84 25.07
C LYS A 2 -40.67 33.33 25.38
N GLN A 3 -39.59 32.85 26.00
CA GLN A 3 -39.52 31.68 26.92
C GLN A 3 -39.69 30.27 26.28
N MET A 4 -39.06 29.19 26.73
CA MET A 4 -38.29 28.84 27.94
C MET A 4 -37.06 28.00 27.48
N LEU A 5 -35.82 28.22 27.91
CA LEU A 5 -35.19 27.94 29.21
C LEU A 5 -35.40 26.50 29.75
N MET A 6 -34.24 25.87 30.04
CA MET A 6 -33.97 24.78 30.99
C MET A 6 -33.63 23.37 30.44
N THR A 7 -32.31 23.17 30.36
CA THR A 7 -31.52 22.05 30.94
C THR A 7 -31.80 20.61 30.50
N LEU A 8 -30.78 19.97 29.89
CA LEU A 8 -30.07 18.87 30.56
C LEU A 8 -28.70 18.67 29.91
N ALA A 9 -27.67 18.67 30.75
CA ALA A 9 -26.30 18.36 30.37
C ALA A 9 -26.21 16.89 29.91
N LEU A 10 -25.60 16.67 28.74
CA LEU A 10 -24.88 15.43 28.48
C LEU A 10 -23.55 15.77 27.84
N ALA A 11 -22.56 15.99 28.72
CA ALA A 11 -21.16 15.95 28.37
C ALA A 11 -20.86 14.57 27.78
N THR A 12 -20.77 14.48 26.46
CA THR A 12 -20.14 13.35 25.78
C THR A 12 -18.84 13.85 25.17
N THR A 13 -17.79 13.46 25.87
CA THR A 13 -16.37 13.54 25.55
C THR A 13 -16.05 13.54 24.06
N LEU A 14 -15.63 14.69 23.54
CA LEU A 14 -14.87 14.83 22.30
C LEU A 14 -13.37 14.72 22.64
N VAL A 15 -12.88 13.50 22.87
CA VAL A 15 -11.47 13.08 22.84
C VAL A 15 -11.54 11.56 22.63
N ALA A 16 -10.91 10.91 21.67
CA ALA A 16 -9.71 11.23 20.93
C ALA A 16 -9.91 10.84 19.46
N GLY A 17 -9.34 11.65 18.58
CA GLY A 17 -9.00 11.18 17.25
C GLY A 17 -8.06 10.00 17.38
N TYR A 18 -8.59 8.79 17.21
CA TYR A 18 -7.78 7.70 16.68
C TYR A 18 -7.56 8.04 15.21
N ALA A 19 -6.54 8.87 14.97
CA ALA A 19 -5.79 8.77 13.74
C ALA A 19 -5.17 7.37 13.74
N SER A 20 -5.97 6.36 13.37
CA SER A 20 -5.44 5.13 12.85
C SER A 20 -4.60 5.57 11.65
N ALA A 21 -3.29 5.56 11.81
CA ALA A 21 -2.42 5.41 10.65
C ALA A 21 -2.97 4.18 9.93
N ALA A 22 -3.74 4.40 8.86
CA ALA A 22 -4.46 3.36 8.17
C ALA A 22 -3.43 2.40 7.59
N GLU A 23 -3.10 1.35 8.34
CA GLU A 23 -2.23 0.30 7.86
C GLU A 23 -2.98 -0.35 6.71
N LYS A 24 -2.48 -0.11 5.48
CA LYS A 24 -3.10 -0.65 4.28
C LYS A 24 -3.25 -2.15 4.43
N THR A 25 -4.46 -2.65 4.17
CA THR A 25 -4.73 -4.08 4.22
C THR A 25 -3.80 -4.81 3.24
N ALA A 26 -3.51 -6.09 3.50
CA ALA A 26 -2.64 -6.88 2.62
C ALA A 26 -3.09 -6.85 1.15
N GLN A 27 -4.40 -6.78 0.90
CA GLN A 27 -4.99 -6.60 -0.42
C GLN A 27 -4.65 -5.24 -1.04
N GLN A 28 -4.78 -4.15 -0.28
CA GLN A 28 -4.43 -2.80 -0.74
C GLN A 28 -2.93 -2.67 -1.05
N GLN A 29 -2.07 -3.26 -0.22
CA GLN A 29 -0.63 -3.31 -0.48
C GLN A 29 -0.31 -4.10 -1.76
N LYS A 30 -0.98 -5.24 -1.97
CA LYS A 30 -0.86 -6.06 -3.20
C LYS A 30 -1.24 -5.24 -4.44
N MET A 31 -2.35 -4.51 -4.39
CA MET A 31 -2.77 -3.60 -5.46
C MET A 31 -1.71 -2.56 -5.79
N THR A 32 -1.11 -1.91 -4.78
CA THR A 32 -0.03 -0.93 -5.01
C THR A 32 1.17 -1.57 -5.72
N VAL A 33 1.61 -2.74 -5.26
CA VAL A 33 2.76 -3.47 -5.83
C VAL A 33 2.49 -3.88 -7.28
N CYS A 34 1.32 -4.48 -7.54
CA CYS A 34 0.92 -4.87 -8.89
C CYS A 34 0.87 -3.67 -9.85
N ASN A 35 0.36 -2.53 -9.39
CA ASN A 35 0.37 -1.30 -10.19
C ASN A 35 1.79 -0.78 -10.46
N GLN A 36 2.67 -0.79 -9.47
CA GLN A 36 4.06 -0.38 -9.66
C GLN A 36 4.79 -1.27 -10.67
N GLN A 37 4.60 -2.59 -10.57
CA GLN A 37 5.25 -3.54 -11.47
C GLN A 37 4.69 -3.48 -12.90
N ALA A 38 3.40 -3.17 -13.06
CA ALA A 38 2.82 -2.92 -14.37
C ALA A 38 3.43 -1.66 -15.02
N SER A 39 3.57 -0.58 -14.24
CA SER A 39 4.17 0.68 -14.71
C SER A 39 5.66 0.54 -15.02
N SER A 40 6.44 -0.18 -14.19
CA SER A 40 7.87 -0.39 -14.45
C SER A 40 8.14 -1.20 -15.71
N GLN A 41 7.22 -2.12 -16.05
CA GLN A 41 7.24 -2.89 -17.30
C GLN A 41 6.57 -2.14 -18.46
N SER A 42 6.14 -0.88 -18.27
CA SER A 42 5.43 -0.08 -19.26
C SER A 42 4.22 -0.77 -19.88
N LEU A 43 3.56 -1.66 -19.13
CA LEU A 43 2.39 -2.40 -19.60
C LEU A 43 1.19 -1.46 -19.79
N LYS A 44 0.54 -1.57 -20.94
CA LYS A 44 -0.65 -0.79 -21.33
C LYS A 44 -1.75 -1.71 -21.85
N GLY A 45 -2.98 -1.20 -21.90
CA GLY A 45 -4.14 -1.91 -22.45
C GLY A 45 -4.34 -3.30 -21.83
N ASP A 46 -4.66 -4.28 -22.67
CA ASP A 46 -4.91 -5.66 -22.27
C ASP A 46 -3.74 -6.32 -21.53
N SER A 47 -2.50 -5.97 -21.90
CA SER A 47 -1.30 -6.49 -21.23
C SER A 47 -1.25 -6.07 -19.75
N ARG A 48 -1.64 -4.83 -19.44
CA ARG A 48 -1.73 -4.36 -18.04
C ARG A 48 -2.86 -5.06 -17.29
N LYS A 49 -4.02 -5.22 -17.93
CA LYS A 49 -5.20 -5.86 -17.33
C LYS A 49 -4.94 -7.32 -17.00
N SER A 50 -4.34 -8.06 -17.94
CA SER A 50 -3.94 -9.45 -17.74
C SER A 50 -2.88 -9.57 -16.64
N PHE A 51 -1.86 -8.72 -16.66
CA PHE A 51 -0.85 -8.68 -15.59
C PHE A 51 -1.48 -8.42 -14.22
N MET A 52 -2.35 -7.42 -14.12
CA MET A 52 -3.03 -7.06 -12.88
C MET A 52 -3.88 -8.21 -12.36
N SER A 53 -4.67 -8.85 -13.24
CA SER A 53 -5.49 -10.02 -12.88
C SER A 53 -4.61 -11.14 -12.34
N ASN A 54 -3.52 -11.49 -13.03
CA ASN A 54 -2.59 -12.52 -12.58
C ASN A 54 -1.86 -12.16 -11.28
N CYS A 55 -1.49 -10.90 -11.11
CA CYS A 55 -0.83 -10.41 -9.90
C CYS A 55 -1.75 -10.45 -8.67
N LEU A 56 -3.02 -10.12 -8.86
CA LEU A 56 -4.02 -10.09 -7.79
C LEU A 56 -4.63 -11.46 -7.49
N LYS A 57 -4.71 -12.36 -8.47
CA LYS A 57 -5.28 -13.72 -8.33
C LYS A 57 -4.52 -14.67 -7.40
N LYS A 58 -3.37 -14.26 -6.82
CA LYS A 58 -2.60 -15.11 -5.89
C LYS A 58 -3.17 -15.15 -4.47
N ASP A 59 -4.42 -15.57 -4.34
CA ASP A 59 -4.84 -16.44 -3.22
C ASP A 59 -4.95 -17.90 -3.71
N SER A 60 -4.70 -18.14 -5.00
CA SER A 60 -4.65 -19.50 -5.55
C SER A 60 -3.43 -19.67 -6.47
N LYS A 61 -2.38 -20.28 -5.90
CA LYS A 61 -1.46 -21.19 -6.61
C LYS A 61 -0.66 -20.61 -7.80
N ALA A 62 0.31 -19.73 -7.55
CA ALA A 62 1.39 -19.51 -8.53
C ALA A 62 2.76 -19.01 -7.99
N SER A 63 2.93 -18.63 -6.72
CA SER A 63 4.29 -18.35 -6.19
C SER A 63 4.49 -18.55 -4.69
N GLY A 64 3.45 -18.83 -3.88
CA GLY A 64 3.62 -19.00 -2.43
C GLY A 64 4.19 -17.79 -1.68
N LEU A 65 4.35 -16.62 -2.35
CA LEU A 65 4.91 -15.42 -1.76
C LEU A 65 3.79 -14.47 -1.32
N THR A 66 3.91 -13.97 -0.10
CA THR A 66 3.06 -12.89 0.44
C THR A 66 3.28 -11.59 -0.33
N ALA A 67 2.33 -10.65 -0.25
CA ALA A 67 2.47 -9.33 -0.90
C ALA A 67 3.77 -8.61 -0.47
N GLN A 68 4.16 -8.76 0.79
CA GLN A 68 5.41 -8.22 1.33
C GLN A 68 6.64 -8.88 0.71
N GLN A 69 6.62 -10.20 0.51
CA GLN A 69 7.71 -10.91 -0.16
C GLN A 69 7.81 -10.54 -1.65
N GLN A 70 6.68 -10.34 -2.33
CA GLN A 70 6.65 -9.83 -3.70
C GLN A 70 7.24 -8.42 -3.79
N LYS A 71 6.83 -7.52 -2.89
CA LYS A 71 7.37 -6.16 -2.79
C LYS A 71 8.89 -6.17 -2.60
N MET A 72 9.38 -6.99 -1.69
CA MET A 72 10.80 -7.14 -1.44
C MET A 72 11.56 -7.63 -2.67
N LYS A 73 11.01 -8.60 -3.40
CA LYS A 73 11.61 -9.10 -4.65
C LYS A 73 11.69 -8.00 -5.72
N THR A 74 10.60 -7.24 -5.91
CA THR A 74 10.55 -6.13 -6.88
C THR A 74 11.51 -5.00 -6.51
N CYS A 75 11.59 -4.61 -5.23
CA CYS A 75 12.55 -3.61 -4.77
C CYS A 75 14.00 -4.07 -5.01
N ASN A 76 14.32 -5.33 -4.75
CA ASN A 76 15.65 -5.88 -5.01
C ASN A 76 16.01 -5.92 -6.50
N ALA A 77 15.07 -6.31 -7.36
CA ALA A 77 15.27 -6.30 -8.81
C ALA A 77 15.50 -4.87 -9.32
N THR A 78 14.62 -3.93 -8.94
CA THR A 78 14.74 -2.52 -9.34
C THR A 78 16.06 -1.90 -8.87
N ALA A 79 16.52 -2.22 -7.66
CA ALA A 79 17.81 -1.75 -7.16
C ALA A 79 18.98 -2.31 -7.98
N LYS A 80 18.90 -3.57 -8.43
CA LYS A 80 19.91 -4.20 -9.28
C LYS A 80 19.93 -3.59 -10.68
N ASP A 81 18.76 -3.36 -11.28
CA ASP A 81 18.64 -2.73 -12.61
C ASP A 81 19.16 -1.29 -12.60
N LYS A 82 18.91 -0.57 -11.50
CA LYS A 82 19.47 0.77 -11.26
C LYS A 82 20.94 0.76 -10.82
N LYS A 83 21.58 -0.43 -10.75
CA LYS A 83 22.96 -0.63 -10.28
C LYS A 83 23.26 0.05 -8.94
N LEU A 84 22.26 0.14 -8.06
CA LEU A 84 22.42 0.77 -6.76
C LEU A 84 23.22 -0.14 -5.84
N ALA A 85 24.27 0.43 -5.23
CA ALA A 85 25.13 -0.22 -4.26
C ALA A 85 25.27 0.64 -2.98
N GLY A 86 25.87 0.08 -1.94
CA GLY A 86 26.18 0.79 -0.71
C GLY A 86 25.00 1.55 -0.09
N THR A 87 25.25 2.81 0.28
CA THR A 87 24.27 3.69 0.92
C THR A 87 23.06 3.98 0.03
N GLU A 88 23.26 4.12 -1.28
CA GLU A 88 22.17 4.40 -2.23
C GLU A 88 21.19 3.24 -2.31
N ARG A 89 21.69 1.99 -2.32
CA ARG A 89 20.84 0.80 -2.28
C ARG A 89 20.02 0.75 -1.01
N LYS A 90 20.63 1.05 0.14
CA LYS A 90 19.95 1.04 1.45
C LYS A 90 18.82 2.08 1.48
N SER A 91 19.10 3.32 1.09
CA SER A 91 18.10 4.40 1.03
C SER A 91 16.96 4.09 0.06
N PHE A 92 17.29 3.54 -1.12
CA PHE A 92 16.29 3.09 -2.08
C PHE A 92 15.43 1.97 -1.51
N MET A 93 16.05 0.95 -0.89
CA MET A 93 15.32 -0.19 -0.32
C MET A 93 14.37 0.26 0.79
N SER A 94 14.83 1.10 1.70
CA SER A 94 13.99 1.67 2.76
C SER A 94 12.82 2.46 2.18
N SER A 95 13.06 3.30 1.17
CA SER A 95 12.00 4.06 0.51
C SER A 95 11.01 3.16 -0.24
N CYS A 96 11.51 2.16 -0.95
CA CYS A 96 10.72 1.21 -1.75
C CYS A 96 9.83 0.34 -0.85
N LEU A 97 10.37 -0.14 0.27
CA LEU A 97 9.64 -0.96 1.24
C LEU A 97 8.66 -0.14 2.09
N LYS A 98 8.93 1.16 2.32
CA LYS A 98 8.02 2.06 3.05
C LYS A 98 6.84 2.57 2.21
N LYS A 99 6.99 2.69 0.88
CA LYS A 99 5.87 3.08 0.00
C LYS A 99 4.87 1.93 -0.10
N SER A 100 3.84 1.93 0.74
CA SER A 100 2.72 0.96 0.75
C SER A 100 1.50 1.52 0.03
#